data_AF-A0A1W9J7R2-F1
#
_entry.id   AF-A0A1W9J7R2-F1
#
_cell.length_a   1.000
_cell.length_b   1.000
_cell.length_c   1.000
_cell.angle_alpha   90.00
_cell.angle_beta   90.00
_cell.angle_gamma   90.00
#
_symmetry.space_group_name_H-M   'P 1'
#
loop_
_entity.id
_entity.type
_entity.pdbx_description
1 polymer ?
#
loop_
_entity_poly.entity_id
_entity_poly.type
_entity_poly.pdbx_seq_one_letter_code
_entity_poly.pdbx_strand_id
1 'polypeptide(L)'
;MLFLSKKQDWLGNIRGDVLAGTVVALALIPEAIAFSIIAGVDPKVGLYASFCIAVITAFVGGRPGMISAATGAMALLMVTLVKDHGLQYLLAATLLTGVFQIIAGYLKLGSLMRFVSRSVVTGFVNALGILIFMAQLPELTHVSWHVYAMTAGGLAIIYLFPYLPVIGKALPSPLICIIALTVIDVYLNLDIRTVSDMGQLPDTLPIFLWPEVPLNLETLKIILPYSVPLAMVGLLESMMTATIVDDLTDTGSDKNRECKGQGLANIGAGLLGGMAGCAMIGQ
;
A
#
# COMPACT_ATOMS: atom_id res chain seq x y z
N MET A 1 7.45 18.14 17.16
CA MET A 1 6.04 17.94 17.59
C MET A 1 5.33 17.13 16.52
N LEU A 2 4.50 16.14 16.89
CA LEU A 2 3.75 15.31 15.94
C LEU A 2 2.61 16.08 15.23
N PHE A 3 2.13 17.16 15.84
CA PHE A 3 1.01 17.98 15.36
C PHE A 3 1.49 19.37 14.91
N LEU A 4 2.42 19.43 13.95
CA LEU A 4 2.91 20.67 13.35
C LEU A 4 2.27 20.87 11.98
N SER A 5 0.97 21.13 11.92
CA SER A 5 0.31 21.43 10.64
C SER A 5 -0.01 22.91 10.53
N LYS A 6 0.27 23.48 9.35
CA LYS A 6 -0.01 24.88 9.04
C LYS A 6 -1.44 25.00 8.54
N LYS A 7 -2.08 26.15 8.77
CA LYS A 7 -3.43 26.45 8.23
C LYS A 7 -3.50 26.24 6.71
N GLN A 8 -2.39 26.50 6.01
CA GLN A 8 -2.28 26.33 4.57
C GLN A 8 -2.34 24.87 4.12
N ASP A 9 -1.91 23.91 4.95
CA ASP A 9 -1.99 22.47 4.64
C ASP A 9 -3.44 21.98 4.57
N TRP A 10 -4.36 22.64 5.30
CA TRP A 10 -5.77 22.23 5.39
C TRP A 10 -6.71 23.05 4.50
N LEU A 11 -6.42 24.35 4.37
CA LEU A 11 -7.33 25.32 3.75
C LEU A 11 -6.72 25.99 2.51
N GLY A 12 -5.56 25.53 2.05
CA GLY A 12 -4.85 26.12 0.91
C GLY A 12 -5.58 25.89 -0.42
N ASN A 13 -5.86 24.63 -0.77
CA ASN A 13 -6.47 24.27 -2.05
C ASN A 13 -7.49 23.12 -1.93
N ILE A 14 -8.58 23.37 -1.18
CA ILE A 14 -9.61 22.37 -0.91
C ILE A 14 -10.10 21.67 -2.18
N ARG A 15 -10.34 22.43 -3.27
CA ARG A 15 -10.82 21.84 -4.53
C ARG A 15 -9.78 20.91 -5.16
N GLY A 16 -8.53 21.34 -5.23
CA GLY A 16 -7.44 20.52 -5.78
C GLY A 16 -7.19 19.26 -4.94
N ASP A 17 -7.14 19.42 -3.62
CA ASP A 17 -6.84 18.34 -2.68
C ASP A 17 -7.94 17.28 -2.66
N VAL A 18 -9.22 17.69 -2.67
CA VAL A 18 -10.35 16.76 -2.74
C VAL A 18 -10.40 16.02 -4.08
N LEU A 19 -10.13 16.70 -5.20
CA LEU A 19 -10.08 16.06 -6.51
C LEU A 19 -8.92 15.06 -6.59
N ALA A 20 -7.71 15.46 -6.18
CA ALA A 20 -6.54 14.59 -6.17
C ALA A 20 -6.75 13.38 -5.26
N GLY A 21 -7.25 13.59 -4.03
CA GLY A 21 -7.56 12.52 -3.10
C GLY A 21 -8.61 11.54 -3.64
N THR A 22 -9.62 12.03 -4.38
CA THR A 22 -10.62 11.16 -5.01
C THR A 22 -10.01 10.31 -6.13
N VAL A 23 -9.17 10.89 -6.97
CA VAL A 23 -8.49 10.17 -8.07
C VAL A 23 -7.57 9.09 -7.52
N VAL A 24 -6.75 9.44 -6.53
CA VAL A 24 -5.86 8.50 -5.85
C VAL A 24 -6.67 7.41 -5.16
N ALA A 25 -7.73 7.75 -4.41
CA ALA A 25 -8.56 6.74 -3.74
C ALA A 25 -9.13 5.70 -4.71
N LEU A 26 -9.59 6.13 -5.90
CA LEU A 26 -10.06 5.21 -6.94
C LEU A 26 -8.94 4.32 -7.49
N ALA A 27 -7.71 4.83 -7.59
CA ALA A 27 -6.55 4.07 -8.02
C ALA A 27 -6.06 3.07 -6.94
N LEU A 28 -6.19 3.42 -5.66
CA LEU A 28 -5.74 2.61 -4.52
C LEU A 28 -6.59 1.36 -4.26
N ILE A 29 -7.89 1.39 -4.58
CA ILE A 29 -8.81 0.26 -4.33
C ILE A 29 -8.29 -1.05 -4.96
N PRO A 30 -8.05 -1.12 -6.28
CA PRO A 30 -7.55 -2.35 -6.91
C PRO A 30 -6.16 -2.74 -6.43
N GLU A 31 -5.28 -1.77 -6.14
CA GLU A 31 -3.93 -2.05 -5.62
C GLU A 31 -3.98 -2.73 -4.25
N ALA A 32 -4.75 -2.19 -3.31
CA ALA A 32 -4.90 -2.75 -1.97
C ALA A 32 -5.50 -4.17 -1.99
N ILE A 33 -6.47 -4.41 -2.89
CA ILE A 33 -7.05 -5.73 -3.12
C ILE A 33 -5.97 -6.69 -3.64
N ALA A 34 -5.24 -6.30 -4.69
CA ALA A 34 -4.20 -7.13 -5.31
C ALA A 34 -3.08 -7.47 -4.32
N PHE A 35 -2.60 -6.50 -3.54
CA PHE A 35 -1.54 -6.72 -2.55
C PHE A 35 -2.00 -7.61 -1.38
N SER A 36 -3.27 -7.55 -0.98
CA SER A 36 -3.83 -8.47 0.01
C SER A 36 -3.78 -9.92 -0.50
N ILE A 37 -4.20 -10.12 -1.76
CA ILE A 37 -4.19 -11.44 -2.41
C ILE A 37 -2.75 -11.97 -2.51
N ILE A 38 -1.79 -11.13 -2.89
CA ILE A 38 -0.36 -11.49 -2.93
C ILE A 38 0.15 -11.89 -1.54
N ALA A 39 -0.24 -11.17 -0.49
CA ALA A 39 0.11 -11.50 0.89
C ALA A 39 -0.62 -12.74 1.44
N GLY A 40 -1.58 -13.31 0.69
CA GLY A 40 -2.36 -14.47 1.10
C GLY A 40 -3.42 -14.15 2.17
N VAL A 41 -3.94 -12.92 2.19
CA VAL A 41 -4.98 -12.47 3.13
C VAL A 41 -6.20 -11.93 2.39
N ASP A 42 -7.33 -11.86 3.10
CA ASP A 42 -8.56 -11.27 2.57
C ASP A 42 -8.34 -9.82 2.07
N PRO A 43 -8.94 -9.43 0.92
CA PRO A 43 -8.90 -8.05 0.41
C PRO A 43 -9.28 -6.95 1.41
N LYS A 44 -10.16 -7.25 2.37
CA LYS A 44 -10.52 -6.32 3.45
C LYS A 44 -9.32 -5.85 4.27
N VAL A 45 -8.29 -6.68 4.44
CA VAL A 45 -7.10 -6.36 5.25
C VAL A 45 -6.29 -5.21 4.61
N GLY A 46 -6.07 -5.27 3.30
CA GLY A 46 -5.39 -4.18 2.58
C GLY A 46 -6.24 -2.92 2.48
N LEU A 47 -7.55 -3.04 2.27
CA LEU A 47 -8.46 -1.89 2.21
C LEU A 47 -8.54 -1.16 3.57
N TYR A 48 -8.64 -1.90 4.67
CA TYR A 48 -8.58 -1.33 6.02
C TYR A 48 -7.23 -0.70 6.30
N ALA A 49 -6.12 -1.33 5.91
CA ALA A 49 -4.80 -0.73 6.03
C ALA A 49 -4.69 0.60 5.29
N SER A 50 -5.07 0.62 4.01
CA SER A 50 -5.03 1.83 3.18
C SER A 50 -5.85 2.97 3.79
N PHE A 51 -7.07 2.69 4.25
CA PHE A 51 -7.90 3.68 4.94
C PHE A 51 -7.25 4.18 6.24
N CYS A 52 -6.86 3.28 7.15
CA CYS A 52 -6.35 3.64 8.46
C CYS A 52 -5.03 4.41 8.37
N ILE A 53 -4.13 3.96 7.50
CA ILE A 53 -2.83 4.59 7.30
C ILE A 53 -3.02 5.98 6.72
N ALA A 54 -3.80 6.14 5.65
CA ALA A 54 -4.06 7.44 5.03
C ALA A 54 -4.69 8.44 6.01
N VAL A 55 -5.67 7.99 6.81
CA VAL A 55 -6.31 8.84 7.83
C VAL A 55 -5.28 9.27 8.87
N ILE A 56 -4.50 8.35 9.44
CA ILE A 56 -3.55 8.68 10.50
C ILE A 56 -2.43 9.59 9.95
N THR A 57 -1.83 9.26 8.82
CA THR A 57 -0.74 10.06 8.22
C THR A 57 -1.21 11.44 7.78
N ALA A 58 -2.48 11.63 7.41
CA ALA A 58 -3.02 12.97 7.14
C ALA A 58 -2.89 13.92 8.35
N PHE A 59 -2.94 13.41 9.58
CA PHE A 59 -2.77 14.23 10.80
C PHE A 59 -1.32 14.28 11.29
N VAL A 60 -0.62 13.14 11.30
CA VAL A 60 0.69 13.03 11.97
C VAL A 60 1.89 12.97 11.01
N GLY A 61 1.65 12.84 9.71
CA GLY A 61 2.68 12.77 8.67
C GLY A 61 3.57 14.01 8.59
N GLY A 62 4.80 13.81 8.11
CA GLY A 62 5.82 14.85 7.98
C GLY A 62 5.85 15.56 6.63
N ARG A 63 5.13 15.04 5.63
CA ARG A 63 5.07 15.57 4.27
C ARG A 63 3.62 15.62 3.75
N PRO A 64 2.98 16.80 3.72
CA PRO A 64 1.66 16.97 3.12
C PRO A 64 1.65 16.63 1.62
N GLY A 65 0.53 16.07 1.15
CA GLY A 65 0.36 15.66 -0.25
C GLY A 65 1.00 14.32 -0.61
N MET A 66 1.64 13.64 0.34
CA MET A 66 2.17 12.29 0.15
C MET A 66 1.19 11.23 0.64
N ILE A 67 0.94 10.22 -0.18
CA ILE A 67 -0.01 9.15 0.12
C ILE A 67 0.72 7.99 0.79
N SER A 68 0.11 7.42 1.82
CA SER A 68 0.58 6.20 2.48
C SER A 68 -0.57 5.23 2.63
N ALA A 69 -0.34 3.98 2.24
CA ALA A 69 -1.36 2.95 2.17
C ALA A 69 -0.73 1.54 2.22
N ALA A 70 -1.51 0.50 1.91
CA ALA A 70 -0.98 -0.84 1.69
C ALA A 70 -0.18 -0.88 0.38
N THR A 71 1.04 -1.43 0.42
CA THR A 71 1.93 -1.51 -0.74
C THR A 71 2.43 -2.93 -0.99
N GLY A 72 2.78 -3.24 -2.23
CA GLY A 72 3.42 -4.51 -2.59
C GLY A 72 4.74 -4.75 -1.86
N ALA A 73 5.49 -3.68 -1.58
CA ALA A 73 6.74 -3.72 -0.83
C ALA A 73 6.57 -4.29 0.59
N MET A 74 5.47 -3.94 1.25
CA MET A 74 5.14 -4.47 2.57
C MET A 74 4.51 -5.86 2.45
N ALA A 75 3.59 -6.05 1.51
CA ALA A 75 2.87 -7.31 1.28
C ALA A 75 3.81 -8.51 1.05
N LEU A 76 4.78 -8.35 0.15
CA LEU A 76 5.71 -9.42 -0.22
C LEU A 76 6.61 -9.90 0.93
N LEU A 77 6.88 -9.03 1.90
CA LEU A 77 7.63 -9.39 3.11
C LEU A 77 6.81 -10.21 4.11
N MET A 78 5.47 -10.19 4.01
CA MET A 78 4.58 -10.87 4.95
C MET A 78 4.05 -12.21 4.45
N VAL A 79 4.29 -12.57 3.18
CA VAL A 79 3.76 -13.79 2.53
C VAL A 79 4.06 -15.04 3.35
N THR A 80 5.31 -15.25 3.75
CA THR A 80 5.70 -16.45 4.52
C THR A 80 5.18 -16.41 5.95
N LEU A 81 5.10 -15.23 6.56
CA LEU A 81 4.53 -15.07 7.90
C LEU A 81 3.05 -15.48 7.91
N VAL A 82 2.27 -15.01 6.94
CA VAL A 82 0.85 -15.34 6.80
C VAL A 82 0.69 -16.82 6.49
N LYS A 83 1.47 -17.35 5.55
CA LYS A 83 1.39 -18.76 5.16
C LYS A 83 1.67 -19.70 6.33
N ASP A 84 2.69 -19.40 7.14
CA ASP A 84 3.18 -20.32 8.17
C ASP A 84 2.49 -20.08 9.54
N HIS A 85 2.05 -18.86 9.83
CA HIS A 85 1.53 -18.47 11.16
C HIS A 85 0.18 -17.73 11.14
N GLY A 86 -0.32 -17.33 9.98
CA GLY A 86 -1.65 -16.74 9.80
C GLY A 86 -1.75 -15.23 10.03
N LEU A 87 -2.97 -14.71 9.83
CA LEU A 87 -3.29 -13.28 9.88
C LEU A 87 -2.92 -12.62 11.22
N GLN A 88 -3.16 -13.31 12.34
CA GLN A 88 -2.92 -12.75 13.69
C GLN A 88 -1.44 -12.39 13.91
N TYR A 89 -0.53 -13.19 13.37
CA TYR A 89 0.91 -12.90 13.42
C TYR A 89 1.32 -11.75 12.50
N LEU A 90 0.66 -11.59 11.35
CA LEU A 90 0.84 -10.42 10.49
C LEU A 90 0.42 -9.13 11.21
N LEU A 91 -0.72 -9.13 11.91
CA LEU A 91 -1.18 -7.97 12.67
C LEU A 91 -0.20 -7.64 13.80
N ALA A 92 0.25 -8.65 14.55
CA ALA A 92 1.25 -8.46 15.61
C ALA A 92 2.59 -7.90 15.06
N ALA A 93 3.06 -8.42 13.92
CA ALA A 93 4.24 -7.90 13.24
C ALA A 93 4.05 -6.44 12.79
N THR A 94 2.86 -6.09 12.29
CA THR A 94 2.50 -4.73 11.88
C THR A 94 2.55 -3.75 13.05
N LEU A 95 2.05 -4.14 14.23
CA LEU A 95 2.19 -3.35 15.46
C LEU A 95 3.65 -3.13 15.83
N LEU A 96 4.46 -4.20 15.81
CA LEU A 96 5.88 -4.12 16.15
C LEU A 96 6.68 -3.30 15.14
N THR A 97 6.36 -3.39 13.85
CA THR A 97 6.88 -2.51 12.80
C THR A 97 6.63 -1.05 13.15
N GLY A 98 5.41 -0.70 13.54
CA GLY A 98 5.09 0.69 13.90
C GLY A 98 5.85 1.17 15.13
N VAL A 99 6.05 0.30 16.12
CA VAL A 99 6.91 0.58 17.29
C VAL A 99 8.35 0.90 16.84
N PHE A 100 8.95 0.08 15.96
CA PHE A 100 10.29 0.35 15.45
C PHE A 100 10.40 1.64 14.66
N GLN A 101 9.39 1.99 13.86
CA GLN A 101 9.35 3.24 13.11
C GLN A 101 9.26 4.47 14.04
N ILE A 102 8.47 4.39 15.11
CA ILE A 102 8.41 5.43 16.15
C ILE A 102 9.77 5.59 16.82
N ILE A 103 10.39 4.49 17.25
CA ILE A 103 11.74 4.49 17.87
C ILE A 103 12.75 5.14 16.92
N ALA A 104 12.77 4.75 15.65
CA ALA A 104 13.64 5.31 14.64
C ALA A 104 13.46 6.83 14.49
N GLY A 105 12.22 7.31 14.51
CA GLY A 105 11.93 8.75 14.45
C GLY A 105 12.36 9.53 15.70
N TYR A 106 12.30 8.93 16.90
CA TYR A 106 12.85 9.54 18.13
C TYR A 106 14.39 9.57 18.13
N LEU A 107 15.01 8.52 17.60
CA LEU A 107 16.47 8.43 17.40
C LEU A 107 16.98 9.28 16.23
N LYS A 108 16.08 10.01 15.54
CA LYS A 108 16.38 10.88 14.38
C LYS A 108 17.03 10.16 13.20
N LEU A 109 16.66 8.88 13.01
CA LEU A 109 17.22 8.03 11.95
C LEU A 109 16.75 8.41 10.54
N GLY A 110 15.75 9.29 10.38
CA GLY A 110 15.31 9.74 9.04
C GLY A 110 16.43 10.39 8.22
N SER A 111 17.40 11.02 8.90
CA SER A 111 18.59 11.60 8.25
C SER A 111 19.63 10.56 7.81
N LEU A 112 19.63 9.36 8.41
CA LEU A 112 20.56 8.29 8.08
C LEU A 112 20.19 7.55 6.79
N MET A 113 18.97 7.77 6.29
CA MET A 113 18.48 7.13 5.08
C MET A 113 19.27 7.55 3.83
N ARG A 114 19.97 8.69 3.89
CA ARG A 114 20.95 9.12 2.87
C ARG A 114 22.15 8.16 2.72
N PHE A 115 22.38 7.27 3.68
CA PHE A 115 23.49 6.30 3.65
C PHE A 115 23.08 4.97 2.99
N VAL A 116 21.81 4.78 2.64
CA VAL A 116 21.42 3.59 1.88
C VAL A 116 21.93 3.74 0.45
N SER A 117 22.72 2.75 0.02
CA SER A 117 23.33 2.79 -1.31
C SER A 117 22.28 2.67 -2.40
N ARG A 118 22.51 3.36 -3.53
CA ARG A 118 21.64 3.24 -4.70
C ARG A 118 21.51 1.79 -5.17
N SER A 119 22.59 1.01 -5.06
CA SER A 119 22.59 -0.42 -5.43
C SER A 119 21.58 -1.25 -4.64
N VAL A 120 21.40 -0.98 -3.34
CA VAL A 120 20.41 -1.67 -2.50
C VAL A 120 18.99 -1.31 -2.93
N VAL A 121 18.73 -0.02 -3.15
CA VAL A 121 17.42 0.46 -3.61
C VAL A 121 17.08 -0.12 -4.99
N THR A 122 17.99 -0.04 -5.96
CA THR A 122 17.78 -0.61 -7.31
C THR A 122 17.58 -2.12 -7.25
N GLY A 123 18.36 -2.85 -6.44
CA GLY A 123 18.19 -4.29 -6.24
C GLY A 123 16.82 -4.63 -5.66
N PHE A 124 16.39 -3.88 -4.64
CA PHE A 124 15.07 -4.04 -4.01
C PHE A 124 13.92 -3.78 -5.00
N VAL A 125 13.94 -2.66 -5.72
CA VAL A 125 12.88 -2.32 -6.70
C VAL A 125 12.81 -3.34 -7.84
N ASN A 126 13.95 -3.81 -8.34
CA ASN A 126 13.99 -4.86 -9.38
C ASN A 126 13.42 -6.19 -8.86
N ALA A 127 13.83 -6.61 -7.65
CA ALA A 127 13.31 -7.82 -7.03
C ALA A 127 11.79 -7.71 -6.80
N LEU A 128 11.33 -6.56 -6.32
CA LEU A 128 9.91 -6.27 -6.13
C LEU A 128 9.12 -6.42 -7.43
N GLY A 129 9.57 -5.80 -8.52
CA GLY A 129 8.91 -5.88 -9.82
C GLY A 129 8.84 -7.31 -10.35
N ILE A 130 9.95 -8.07 -10.24
CA ILE A 130 10.00 -9.49 -10.63
C ILE A 130 9.04 -10.32 -9.78
N LEU A 131 9.02 -10.11 -8.46
CA LEU A 131 8.15 -10.84 -7.55
C LEU A 131 6.67 -10.55 -7.80
N ILE A 132 6.30 -9.29 -8.04
CA ILE A 132 4.93 -8.91 -8.42
C ILE A 132 4.53 -9.62 -9.71
N PHE A 133 5.40 -9.61 -10.73
CA PHE A 133 5.15 -10.30 -12.00
C PHE A 133 5.00 -11.82 -11.81
N MET A 134 5.91 -12.43 -11.05
CA MET A 134 5.84 -13.86 -10.71
C MET A 134 4.55 -14.20 -9.94
N ALA A 135 4.08 -13.32 -9.07
CA ALA A 135 2.83 -13.50 -8.33
C ALA A 135 1.59 -13.48 -9.24
N GLN A 136 1.67 -12.93 -10.46
CA GLN A 136 0.58 -12.98 -11.44
C GLN A 136 0.57 -14.27 -12.26
N LEU A 137 1.69 -15.01 -12.33
CA LEU A 137 1.78 -16.22 -13.15
C LEU A 137 0.74 -17.29 -12.78
N PRO A 138 0.47 -17.60 -11.49
CA PRO A 138 -0.57 -18.55 -11.12
C PRO A 138 -1.95 -18.22 -11.70
N GLU A 139 -2.28 -16.94 -11.85
CA GLU A 139 -3.56 -16.48 -12.42
C GLU A 139 -3.61 -16.56 -13.96
N LEU A 140 -2.47 -16.86 -14.61
CA LEU A 140 -2.33 -17.00 -16.07
C LEU A 140 -1.92 -18.42 -16.50
N THR A 141 -1.77 -19.36 -15.57
CA THR A 141 -1.39 -20.74 -15.85
C THR A 141 -2.57 -21.69 -15.73
N HIS A 142 -2.76 -22.59 -16.70
CA HIS A 142 -3.84 -23.58 -16.69
C HIS A 142 -5.26 -22.97 -16.61
N VAL A 143 -5.44 -21.79 -17.21
CA VAL A 143 -6.70 -21.05 -17.21
C VAL A 143 -7.40 -21.09 -18.56
N SER A 144 -8.69 -20.72 -18.57
CA SER A 144 -9.50 -20.60 -19.78
C SER A 144 -8.95 -19.53 -20.73
N TRP A 145 -9.21 -19.69 -22.03
CA TRP A 145 -8.79 -18.71 -23.04
C TRP A 145 -9.37 -17.31 -22.79
N HIS A 146 -10.54 -17.23 -22.13
CA HIS A 146 -11.15 -15.99 -21.70
C HIS A 146 -10.20 -15.16 -20.83
N VAL A 147 -9.44 -15.78 -19.93
CA VAL A 147 -8.49 -15.06 -19.07
C VAL A 147 -7.37 -14.43 -19.90
N TYR A 148 -6.84 -15.13 -20.90
CA TYR A 148 -5.85 -14.56 -21.81
C TYR A 148 -6.43 -13.41 -22.65
N ALA A 149 -7.65 -13.56 -23.16
CA ALA A 149 -8.33 -12.51 -23.93
C ALA A 149 -8.61 -11.26 -23.08
N MET A 150 -9.09 -11.45 -21.86
CA MET A 150 -9.35 -10.38 -20.89
C MET A 150 -8.06 -9.67 -20.48
N THR A 151 -6.98 -10.42 -20.26
CA THR A 151 -5.67 -9.87 -19.91
C THR A 151 -5.08 -9.06 -21.08
N ALA A 152 -5.09 -9.62 -22.29
CA ALA A 152 -4.60 -8.92 -23.48
C ALA A 152 -5.45 -7.67 -23.79
N GLY A 153 -6.78 -7.77 -23.65
CA GLY A 153 -7.71 -6.65 -23.77
C GLY A 153 -7.46 -5.58 -22.72
N GLY A 154 -7.20 -5.97 -21.46
CA GLY A 154 -6.88 -5.04 -20.39
C GLY A 154 -5.58 -4.29 -20.62
N LEU A 155 -4.51 -5.00 -21.02
CA LEU A 155 -3.25 -4.36 -21.42
C LEU A 155 -3.45 -3.41 -22.61
N ALA A 156 -4.24 -3.82 -23.61
CA ALA A 156 -4.58 -2.95 -24.73
C ALA A 156 -5.31 -1.68 -24.27
N ILE A 157 -6.28 -1.77 -23.36
CA ILE A 157 -6.94 -0.60 -22.79
C ILE A 157 -5.94 0.28 -22.03
N ILE A 158 -5.13 -0.29 -21.14
CA ILE A 158 -4.18 0.46 -20.31
C ILE A 158 -3.20 1.27 -21.18
N TYR A 159 -2.65 0.66 -22.22
CA TYR A 159 -1.64 1.29 -23.08
C TYR A 159 -2.23 2.14 -24.21
N LEU A 160 -3.38 1.76 -24.79
CA LEU A 160 -3.94 2.46 -25.96
C LEU A 160 -4.95 3.55 -25.59
N PHE A 161 -5.68 3.41 -24.48
CA PHE A 161 -6.70 4.37 -24.08
C PHE A 161 -6.17 5.81 -23.88
N PRO A 162 -4.98 6.04 -23.29
CA PRO A 162 -4.42 7.39 -23.15
C PRO A 162 -4.18 8.12 -24.49
N TYR A 163 -4.10 7.40 -25.61
CA TYR A 163 -3.93 8.00 -26.93
C TYR A 163 -5.24 8.52 -27.54
N LEU A 164 -6.42 8.20 -26.96
CA LEU A 164 -7.68 8.77 -27.43
C LEU A 164 -7.70 10.28 -27.16
N PRO A 165 -7.96 11.11 -28.19
CA PRO A 165 -7.97 12.55 -28.04
C PRO A 165 -9.06 12.99 -27.05
N VAL A 166 -8.75 13.98 -26.22
CA VAL A 166 -9.62 14.59 -25.21
C VAL A 166 -9.95 13.68 -24.02
N ILE A 167 -10.55 12.51 -24.23
CA ILE A 167 -11.06 11.65 -23.16
C ILE A 167 -9.93 10.87 -22.46
N GLY A 168 -8.94 10.40 -23.23
CA GLY A 168 -7.81 9.62 -22.70
C GLY A 168 -6.92 10.36 -21.69
N LYS A 169 -7.06 11.69 -21.61
CA LYS A 169 -6.29 12.55 -20.68
C LYS A 169 -7.05 12.90 -19.39
N ALA A 170 -8.35 12.60 -19.32
CA ALA A 170 -9.19 12.99 -18.20
C ALA A 170 -9.34 11.89 -17.14
N LEU A 171 -9.24 10.62 -17.53
CA LEU A 171 -9.50 9.48 -16.67
C LEU A 171 -8.31 8.51 -16.66
N PRO A 172 -7.97 7.90 -15.50
CA PRO A 172 -6.94 6.88 -15.43
C PRO A 172 -7.30 5.66 -16.29
N SER A 173 -6.41 5.25 -17.20
CA SER A 173 -6.65 4.07 -18.04
C SER A 173 -6.84 2.76 -17.24
N PRO A 174 -6.21 2.54 -16.07
CA PRO A 174 -6.49 1.35 -15.26
C PRO A 174 -7.94 1.30 -14.75
N LEU A 175 -8.52 2.45 -14.41
CA LEU A 175 -9.91 2.52 -13.95
C LEU A 175 -10.87 2.14 -15.09
N ILE A 176 -10.62 2.66 -16.29
CA ILE A 176 -11.41 2.33 -17.48
C ILE A 176 -11.28 0.85 -17.83
N CYS A 177 -10.08 0.29 -17.72
CA CYS A 177 -9.83 -1.13 -17.90
C CYS A 177 -10.70 -1.96 -16.95
N ILE A 178 -10.68 -1.68 -15.64
CA ILE A 178 -11.47 -2.42 -14.66
C ILE A 178 -12.95 -2.35 -14.99
N ILE A 179 -13.50 -1.14 -15.21
CA ILE A 179 -14.93 -0.97 -15.50
C ILE A 179 -15.33 -1.71 -16.78
N ALA A 180 -14.57 -1.53 -17.88
CA ALA A 180 -14.90 -2.13 -19.16
C ALA A 180 -14.84 -3.67 -19.09
N LEU A 181 -13.79 -4.22 -18.48
CA LEU A 181 -13.63 -5.67 -18.35
C LEU A 181 -14.70 -6.26 -17.42
N THR A 182 -15.04 -5.61 -16.31
CA THR A 182 -16.14 -6.06 -15.44
C THR A 182 -17.48 -6.06 -16.18
N VAL A 183 -17.77 -5.04 -17.00
CA VAL A 183 -19.01 -5.01 -17.79
C VAL A 183 -19.04 -6.14 -18.82
N ILE A 184 -17.93 -6.41 -19.49
CA ILE A 184 -17.81 -7.51 -20.47
C ILE A 184 -18.02 -8.86 -19.78
N ASP A 185 -17.35 -9.07 -18.65
CA ASP A 185 -17.45 -10.29 -17.85
C ASP A 185 -18.89 -10.57 -17.40
N VAL A 186 -19.56 -9.57 -16.81
CA VAL A 186 -20.95 -9.69 -16.35
C VAL A 186 -21.93 -9.91 -17.49
N TYR A 187 -21.75 -9.21 -18.63
CA TYR A 187 -22.68 -9.30 -19.76
C TYR A 187 -22.55 -10.62 -20.52
N LEU A 188 -21.32 -11.11 -20.70
CA LEU A 188 -21.04 -12.37 -21.37
C LEU A 188 -21.09 -13.59 -20.42
N ASN A 189 -21.19 -13.34 -19.12
CA ASN A 189 -21.18 -14.33 -18.04
C ASN A 189 -20.00 -15.30 -18.18
N LEU A 190 -18.79 -14.73 -18.25
CA LEU A 190 -17.58 -15.52 -18.46
C LEU A 190 -17.26 -16.34 -17.19
N ASP A 191 -16.85 -17.58 -17.40
CA ASP A 191 -16.41 -18.46 -16.31
C ASP A 191 -14.93 -18.20 -16.00
N ILE A 192 -14.66 -17.11 -15.26
CA ILE A 192 -13.33 -16.69 -14.81
C ILE A 192 -13.34 -16.41 -13.31
N ARG A 193 -12.18 -16.54 -12.65
CA ARG A 193 -12.05 -16.23 -11.22
C ARG A 193 -12.28 -14.73 -10.99
N THR A 194 -13.07 -14.42 -9.98
CA THR A 194 -13.40 -13.06 -9.57
C THR A 194 -12.71 -12.70 -8.26
N VAL A 195 -12.67 -11.40 -7.94
CA VAL A 195 -12.08 -10.92 -6.67
C VAL A 195 -12.80 -11.52 -5.44
N SER A 196 -14.11 -11.75 -5.52
CA SER A 196 -14.87 -12.37 -4.43
C SER A 196 -14.46 -13.82 -4.14
N ASP A 197 -13.89 -14.52 -5.13
CA ASP A 197 -13.38 -15.89 -4.94
C ASP A 197 -12.04 -15.92 -4.19
N MET A 198 -11.36 -14.76 -4.08
CA MET A 198 -10.04 -14.64 -3.47
C MET A 198 -10.07 -14.29 -1.98
N GLY A 199 -11.24 -13.87 -1.48
CA GLY A 199 -11.42 -13.51 -0.07
C GLY A 199 -12.53 -12.50 0.14
N GLN A 200 -12.71 -12.12 1.40
CA GLN A 200 -13.79 -11.24 1.80
C GLN A 200 -13.45 -9.76 1.56
N LEU A 201 -14.39 -9.04 0.93
CA LEU A 201 -14.40 -7.58 0.88
C LEU A 201 -14.95 -7.00 2.19
N PRO A 202 -14.60 -5.75 2.55
CA PRO A 202 -15.11 -5.12 3.75
C PRO A 202 -16.61 -4.82 3.63
N ASP A 203 -17.38 -5.24 4.62
CA ASP A 203 -18.83 -5.03 4.76
C ASP A 203 -19.19 -4.10 5.92
N THR A 204 -18.22 -3.82 6.80
CA THR A 204 -18.35 -2.88 7.91
C THR A 204 -17.20 -1.87 7.93
N LEU A 205 -17.31 -0.87 8.81
CA LEU A 205 -16.14 -0.06 9.16
C LEU A 205 -15.08 -0.92 9.87
N PRO A 206 -13.79 -0.53 9.82
CA PRO A 206 -12.75 -1.19 10.59
C PRO A 206 -13.09 -1.10 12.08
N ILE A 207 -13.21 -2.25 12.73
CA ILE A 207 -13.41 -2.36 14.17
C ILE A 207 -12.07 -2.63 14.85
N PHE A 208 -11.97 -2.23 16.11
CA PHE A 208 -10.79 -2.53 16.91
C PHE A 208 -10.59 -4.05 17.01
N LEU A 209 -9.41 -4.51 16.61
CA LEU A 209 -9.01 -5.90 16.61
C LEU A 209 -7.65 -6.00 17.30
N TRP A 210 -7.65 -6.63 18.47
CA TRP A 210 -6.40 -6.96 19.16
C TRP A 210 -5.85 -8.29 18.61
N PRO A 211 -4.57 -8.37 18.21
CA PRO A 211 -4.02 -9.63 17.70
C PRO A 211 -4.10 -10.76 18.73
N GLU A 212 -4.78 -11.84 18.37
CA GLU A 212 -4.97 -13.03 19.22
C GLU A 212 -3.75 -13.96 19.13
N VAL A 213 -2.60 -13.46 19.56
CA VAL A 213 -1.33 -14.22 19.63
C VAL A 213 -0.82 -14.31 21.07
N PRO A 214 -0.13 -15.40 21.45
CA PRO A 214 0.52 -15.48 22.76
C PRO A 214 1.52 -14.34 22.97
N LEU A 215 1.38 -13.58 24.06
CA LEU A 215 2.32 -12.50 24.38
C LEU A 215 3.56 -13.07 25.10
N ASN A 216 4.38 -13.82 24.36
CA ASN A 216 5.56 -14.49 24.87
C ASN A 216 6.81 -14.24 23.98
N LEU A 217 7.96 -14.72 24.45
CA LEU A 217 9.23 -14.56 23.74
C LEU A 217 9.27 -15.34 22.42
N GLU A 218 8.48 -16.39 22.27
CA GLU A 218 8.40 -17.20 21.06
C GLU A 218 7.71 -16.42 19.93
N THR A 219 6.55 -15.83 20.20
CA THR A 219 5.86 -14.95 19.26
C THR A 219 6.74 -13.78 18.87
N LEU A 220 7.46 -13.17 19.82
CA LEU A 220 8.44 -12.12 19.50
C LEU A 220 9.53 -12.62 18.55
N LYS A 221 10.11 -13.80 18.78
CA LYS A 221 11.12 -14.40 17.89
C LYS A 221 10.58 -14.68 16.49
N ILE A 222 9.29 -15.02 16.36
CA ILE A 222 8.62 -15.25 15.09
C ILE A 222 8.44 -13.93 14.32
N ILE A 223 7.87 -12.90 14.95
CA ILE A 223 7.51 -11.66 14.25
C ILE A 223 8.66 -10.68 14.06
N LEU A 224 9.69 -10.73 14.92
CA LEU A 224 10.86 -9.84 14.87
C LEU A 224 11.58 -9.83 13.51
N PRO A 225 11.93 -10.98 12.89
CA PRO A 225 12.61 -11.00 11.59
C PRO A 225 11.77 -10.44 10.44
N TYR A 226 10.46 -10.30 10.61
CA TYR A 226 9.57 -9.63 9.64
C TYR A 226 9.42 -8.13 9.94
N SER A 227 9.24 -7.81 11.23
CA SER A 227 8.92 -6.46 11.69
C SER A 227 10.04 -5.46 11.43
N VAL A 228 11.30 -5.90 11.55
CA VAL A 228 12.49 -5.05 11.31
C VAL A 228 12.65 -4.71 9.83
N PRO A 229 12.67 -5.68 8.88
CA PRO A 229 12.66 -5.37 7.45
C PRO A 229 11.48 -4.50 7.02
N LEU A 230 10.26 -4.79 7.51
CA LEU A 230 9.07 -3.98 7.24
C LEU A 230 9.27 -2.52 7.71
N ALA A 231 9.83 -2.33 8.92
CA ALA A 231 10.13 -0.98 9.41
C ALA A 231 11.16 -0.28 8.52
N MET A 232 12.25 -0.98 8.14
CA MET A 232 13.29 -0.40 7.29
C MET A 232 12.77 -0.04 5.89
N VAL A 233 12.07 -0.97 5.22
CA VAL A 233 11.49 -0.75 3.89
C VAL A 233 10.46 0.36 3.93
N GLY A 234 9.55 0.34 4.91
CA GLY A 234 8.54 1.39 5.05
C GLY A 234 9.15 2.77 5.26
N LEU A 235 10.23 2.89 6.04
CA LEU A 235 10.96 4.15 6.18
C LEU A 235 11.70 4.54 4.90
N LEU A 236 12.28 3.59 4.17
CA LEU A 236 12.97 3.85 2.90
C LEU A 236 12.03 4.46 1.87
N GLU A 237 10.91 3.79 1.62
CA GLU A 237 9.88 4.26 0.70
C GLU A 237 9.34 5.63 1.11
N SER A 238 9.09 5.83 2.41
CA SER A 238 8.61 7.13 2.91
C SER A 238 9.61 8.26 2.71
N MET A 239 10.91 8.00 2.90
CA MET A 239 11.93 9.03 2.68
C MET A 239 12.16 9.33 1.19
N MET A 240 12.13 8.30 0.34
CA MET A 240 12.27 8.47 -1.10
C MET A 240 11.09 9.24 -1.68
N THR A 241 9.87 8.83 -1.32
CA THR A 241 8.64 9.50 -1.71
C THR A 241 8.64 10.95 -1.21
N ALA A 242 8.95 11.19 0.07
CA ALA A 242 9.00 12.54 0.61
C ALA A 242 10.00 13.43 -0.13
N THR A 243 11.16 12.89 -0.54
CA THR A 243 12.17 13.64 -1.30
C THR A 243 11.68 13.97 -2.71
N ILE A 244 10.97 13.05 -3.38
CA ILE A 244 10.36 13.33 -4.68
C ILE A 244 9.30 14.44 -4.56
N VAL A 245 8.44 14.38 -3.54
CA VAL A 245 7.42 15.41 -3.32
C VAL A 245 8.06 16.75 -2.91
N ASP A 246 9.16 16.71 -2.14
CA ASP A 246 9.96 17.89 -1.81
C ASP A 246 10.47 18.57 -3.10
N ASP A 247 11.07 17.79 -4.01
CA ASP A 247 11.63 18.26 -5.27
C ASP A 247 10.55 18.76 -6.26
N LEU A 248 9.37 18.12 -6.31
CA LEU A 248 8.26 18.53 -7.19
C LEU A 248 7.58 19.83 -6.77
N THR A 249 7.71 20.23 -5.51
CA THR A 249 6.97 21.35 -4.93
C THR A 249 7.86 22.45 -4.36
N ASP A 250 9.19 22.27 -4.40
CA ASP A 250 10.18 23.15 -3.81
C ASP A 250 9.94 23.46 -2.31
N THR A 251 9.48 22.46 -1.55
CA THR A 251 9.22 22.59 -0.10
C THR A 251 9.87 21.43 0.68
N GLY A 252 10.37 21.67 1.89
CA GLY A 252 11.02 20.62 2.68
C GLY A 252 10.06 19.79 3.55
N SER A 253 10.45 18.54 3.82
CA SER A 253 9.75 17.60 4.71
C SER A 253 10.43 17.43 6.09
N ASP A 254 9.63 17.18 7.14
CA ASP A 254 10.17 16.68 8.42
C ASP A 254 10.21 15.15 8.41
N LYS A 255 11.36 14.62 7.99
CA LYS A 255 11.64 13.18 7.87
C LYS A 255 11.47 12.41 9.18
N ASN A 256 11.80 13.01 10.32
CA ASN A 256 11.68 12.33 11.62
C ASN A 256 10.24 12.31 12.11
N ARG A 257 9.46 13.37 11.82
CA ARG A 257 8.01 13.35 12.02
C ARG A 257 7.37 12.30 11.13
N GLU A 258 7.78 12.21 9.87
CA GLU A 258 7.31 11.19 8.94
C GLU A 258 7.53 9.76 9.49
N CYS A 259 8.74 9.45 9.98
CA CYS A 259 9.01 8.14 10.61
C CYS A 259 8.03 7.81 11.74
N LYS A 260 7.75 8.77 12.63
CA LYS A 260 6.80 8.55 13.73
C LYS A 260 5.36 8.47 13.25
N GLY A 261 5.02 9.26 12.23
CA GLY A 261 3.68 9.25 11.61
C GLY A 261 3.37 7.89 10.99
N GLN A 262 4.30 7.35 10.20
CA GLN A 262 4.23 5.99 9.66
C GLN A 262 4.11 4.95 10.77
N GLY A 263 4.87 5.10 11.85
CA GLY A 263 4.81 4.13 12.95
C GLY A 263 3.47 4.15 13.70
N LEU A 264 2.91 5.34 13.94
CA LEU A 264 1.55 5.48 14.48
C LEU A 264 0.50 4.92 13.52
N ALA A 265 0.66 5.14 12.22
CA ALA A 265 -0.24 4.64 11.19
C ALA A 265 -0.23 3.11 11.12
N ASN A 266 0.94 2.47 11.17
CA ASN A 266 1.07 1.02 11.20
C ASN A 266 0.50 0.41 12.50
N ILE A 267 0.73 1.04 13.67
CA ILE A 267 0.07 0.61 14.91
C ILE A 267 -1.45 0.70 14.78
N GLY A 268 -1.97 1.83 14.28
CA GLY A 268 -3.41 2.01 14.08
C GLY A 268 -4.00 1.02 13.09
N ALA A 269 -3.32 0.74 11.98
CA ALA A 269 -3.73 -0.27 11.00
C ALA A 269 -3.79 -1.66 11.63
N GLY A 270 -2.73 -2.09 12.33
CA GLY A 270 -2.70 -3.40 12.98
C GLY A 270 -3.80 -3.58 14.03
N LEU A 271 -4.15 -2.51 14.76
CA LEU A 271 -5.25 -2.50 15.74
C LEU A 271 -6.64 -2.42 15.10
N LEU A 272 -6.74 -2.21 13.79
CA LEU A 272 -7.98 -2.15 13.02
C LEU A 272 -8.07 -3.29 11.99
N GLY A 273 -7.26 -4.33 12.15
CA GLY A 273 -7.23 -5.51 11.28
C GLY A 273 -6.59 -5.27 9.90
N GLY A 274 -5.82 -4.20 9.76
CA GLY A 274 -5.07 -3.86 8.56
C GLY A 274 -3.64 -4.40 8.56
N MET A 275 -3.13 -4.71 7.37
CA MET A 275 -1.72 -5.04 7.15
C MET A 275 -0.79 -3.81 7.22
N ALA A 276 0.51 -4.07 7.31
CA ALA A 276 1.52 -3.01 7.29
C ALA A 276 1.55 -2.27 5.95
N GLY A 277 1.83 -0.96 6.01
CA GLY A 277 1.91 -0.09 4.86
C GLY A 277 3.00 0.97 4.98
N CYS A 278 3.15 1.74 3.91
CA CYS A 278 4.15 2.80 3.79
C CYS A 278 3.74 3.82 2.72
N ALA A 279 4.59 4.81 2.46
CA ALA A 279 4.39 5.74 1.35
C ALA A 279 4.42 5.03 -0.01
N MET A 280 3.77 5.66 -1.00
CA MET A 280 3.71 5.19 -2.39
C MET A 280 4.26 6.24 -3.33
N ILE A 281 5.24 5.86 -4.16
CA ILE A 281 5.87 6.77 -5.13
C ILE A 281 4.96 7.03 -6.34
N GLY A 282 4.12 6.04 -6.72
CA GLY A 282 3.28 6.10 -7.92
C GLY A 282 1.95 6.84 -7.76
N GLN A 283 1.67 7.42 -6.59
CA GLN A 283 0.41 8.03 -6.19
C GLN A 283 0.67 9.41 -5.58
#